data_AF-A0A074KR87-F1
#
_entry.id   AF-A0A074KR87-F1
#
_cell.length_a   1.000
_cell.length_b   1.000
_cell.length_c   1.000
_cell.angle_alpha   90.00
_cell.angle_beta   90.00
_cell.angle_gamma   90.00
#
_symmetry.space_group_name_H-M   'P 1'
#
loop_
_entity.id
_entity.type
_entity.pdbx_description
1 polymer ?
#
loop_
_entity_poly.entity_id
_entity_poly.type
_entity_poly.pdbx_seq_one_letter_code
_entity_poly.pdbx_strand_id
1 'polypeptide(L)'
;MIFAPIFNMERLENIFKISDSLWGSNQYFVVITDRSGNILAFNNGYKGCIQHTSDNIFDNLLESDKVILSVTLNNLKPKVTRTLTLKNLVKNKLILTSWDFCLDMDQGHITFIGHDVTEVFHIKNALKKANNKLESEKELFSVLLEKNKAGFWYWDLEKNKQRLSSEIKAMLSLEDQDSSTVSWQSRISPKELKIIKSNLNEHFSSQGSVPFYQEIKNILPNGSPLWVICFGKVFRWNRGKPQRMIGCFIDITKNKTSEEIIIKQNESLRKISFNQSHHMRAKVANILGLLNILDDKKITDDNKEYLKLLKYETEKLDKIIRENVSDAQETDLNISSPLFR
;
A
#
# COMPACT_ATOMS: atom_id res chain seq x y z
N MET A 1 17.71 24.78 0.99
CA MET A 1 18.69 25.85 0.78
C MET A 1 19.10 25.84 -0.68
N ILE A 2 18.31 26.47 -1.54
CA ILE A 2 18.67 26.77 -2.93
C ILE A 2 18.33 28.25 -3.05
N PHE A 3 19.37 29.06 -3.22
CA PHE A 3 19.29 30.51 -3.23
C PHE A 3 18.36 30.97 -4.37
N ALA A 4 17.16 31.44 -4.03
CA ALA A 4 16.51 32.46 -4.82
C ALA A 4 17.29 33.75 -4.56
N PRO A 5 17.77 34.48 -5.58
CA PRO A 5 18.12 35.86 -5.35
C PRO A 5 16.80 36.59 -5.10
N ILE A 6 16.52 36.83 -3.83
CA ILE A 6 15.58 37.86 -3.40
C ILE A 6 16.19 39.15 -3.94
N PHE A 7 15.72 39.60 -5.11
CA PHE A 7 16.01 40.94 -5.61
C PHE A 7 15.48 41.90 -4.56
N ASN A 8 16.40 42.50 -3.81
CA ASN A 8 16.08 43.43 -2.74
C ASN A 8 15.52 44.70 -3.38
N MET A 9 14.19 44.84 -3.30
CA MET A 9 13.29 45.77 -4.00
C MET A 9 13.32 47.21 -3.42
N GLU A 10 14.50 47.77 -3.14
CA GLU A 10 14.63 49.13 -2.57
C GLU A 10 15.39 50.12 -3.47
N ARG A 11 15.59 49.80 -4.76
CA ARG A 11 16.38 50.66 -5.67
C ARG A 11 15.79 50.83 -7.08
N LEU A 12 14.48 51.04 -7.17
CA LEU A 12 13.78 51.42 -8.40
C LEU A 12 13.23 52.86 -8.32
N GLU A 13 14.07 53.83 -7.88
CA GLU A 13 13.73 55.26 -7.85
C GLU A 13 14.46 56.11 -8.90
N ASN A 14 14.97 55.51 -9.97
CA ASN A 14 15.44 56.29 -11.13
C ASN A 14 15.23 55.49 -12.42
N ILE A 15 14.36 56.00 -13.27
CA ILE A 15 13.79 55.42 -14.50
C ILE A 15 14.83 55.12 -15.62
N PHE A 16 16.13 55.24 -15.32
CA PHE A 16 17.24 54.95 -16.25
C PHE A 16 18.34 54.02 -15.70
N LYS A 17 18.12 53.31 -14.58
CA LYS A 17 19.08 52.30 -14.11
C LYS A 17 18.48 50.89 -14.09
N ILE A 18 17.89 50.46 -15.21
CA ILE A 18 18.11 49.06 -15.60
C ILE A 18 19.63 48.95 -15.68
N SER A 19 20.24 48.10 -14.88
CA SER A 19 21.71 47.99 -14.89
C SER A 19 22.16 47.72 -16.32
N ASP A 20 23.28 48.30 -16.75
CA ASP A 20 23.84 48.04 -18.09
C ASP A 20 23.99 46.52 -18.33
N SER A 21 24.15 45.74 -17.25
CA SER A 21 24.13 44.28 -17.27
C SER A 21 22.80 43.64 -17.66
N LEU A 22 21.65 44.18 -17.24
CA LEU A 22 20.31 43.70 -17.64
C LEU A 22 19.96 44.17 -19.05
N TRP A 23 20.29 45.42 -19.40
CA TRP A 23 20.06 45.95 -20.74
C TRP A 23 20.95 45.27 -21.79
N GLY A 24 22.18 44.92 -21.43
CA GLY A 24 23.10 44.14 -22.29
C GLY A 24 22.88 42.63 -22.28
N SER A 25 21.95 42.12 -21.46
CA SER A 25 21.73 40.67 -21.34
C SER A 25 20.96 40.09 -22.53
N ASN A 26 21.43 38.93 -23.01
CA ASN A 26 20.68 38.09 -23.94
C ASN A 26 19.80 37.04 -23.23
N GLN A 27 19.93 36.90 -21.90
CA GLN A 27 19.16 35.94 -21.10
C GLN A 27 17.84 36.53 -20.58
N TYR A 28 17.81 37.85 -20.37
CA TYR A 28 16.62 38.58 -19.93
C TYR A 28 16.04 39.40 -21.10
N PHE A 29 14.72 39.48 -21.15
CA PHE A 29 13.96 40.24 -22.13
C PHE A 29 13.49 41.52 -21.46
N VAL A 30 13.85 42.69 -21.97
CA VAL A 30 13.45 43.96 -21.37
C VAL A 30 12.70 44.78 -22.41
N VAL A 31 11.51 45.25 -22.04
CA VAL A 31 10.63 46.08 -22.88
C VAL A 31 10.05 47.20 -22.03
N ILE A 32 10.00 48.40 -22.57
CA ILE A 32 9.36 49.56 -21.97
C ILE A 32 8.23 49.99 -22.92
N THR A 33 7.03 50.14 -22.39
CA THR A 33 5.86 50.58 -23.18
C THR A 33 5.19 51.80 -22.56
N ASP A 34 4.36 52.48 -23.34
CA ASP A 34 3.33 53.36 -22.79
C ASP A 34 2.16 52.55 -22.17
N ARG A 35 1.14 53.22 -21.64
CA ARG A 35 -0.06 52.58 -21.06
C ARG A 35 -0.95 51.88 -22.09
N SER A 36 -0.80 52.21 -23.37
CA SER A 36 -1.53 51.62 -24.49
C SER A 36 -0.81 50.38 -25.06
N GLY A 37 0.37 50.05 -24.54
CA GLY A 37 1.18 48.90 -24.97
C GLY A 37 2.10 49.19 -26.15
N ASN A 38 2.24 50.44 -26.57
CA ASN A 38 3.19 50.82 -27.62
C ASN A 38 4.61 50.79 -27.06
N ILE A 39 5.51 50.12 -27.77
CA ILE A 39 6.88 49.88 -27.33
C ILE A 39 7.70 51.15 -27.53
N LEU A 40 8.27 51.67 -26.44
CA LEU A 40 9.12 52.84 -26.41
C LEU A 40 10.60 52.46 -26.51
N ALA A 41 10.98 51.35 -25.88
CA ALA A 41 12.35 50.83 -25.92
C ALA A 41 12.39 49.33 -25.59
N PHE A 42 13.41 48.63 -26.06
CA PHE A 42 13.64 47.21 -25.74
C PHE A 42 15.11 46.83 -25.88
N ASN A 43 15.51 45.73 -25.25
CA ASN A 43 16.88 45.23 -25.29
C ASN A 43 17.13 44.17 -26.39
N ASN A 44 18.40 43.82 -26.60
CA ASN A 44 18.80 42.81 -27.59
C ASN A 44 18.24 41.42 -27.28
N GLY A 45 18.10 41.06 -26.00
CA GLY A 45 17.46 39.81 -25.57
C GLY A 45 16.01 39.72 -26.07
N TYR A 46 15.22 40.79 -25.94
CA TYR A 46 13.86 40.84 -26.48
C TYR A 46 13.85 40.77 -28.01
N LYS A 47 14.66 41.60 -28.68
CA LYS A 47 14.76 41.66 -30.15
C LYS A 47 15.15 40.32 -30.78
N GLY A 48 16.10 39.62 -30.18
CA GLY A 48 16.66 38.38 -30.73
C GLY A 48 15.79 37.15 -30.49
N CYS A 49 14.93 37.19 -29.48
CA CYS A 49 14.09 36.06 -29.09
C CYS A 49 12.65 36.22 -29.55
N ILE A 50 12.02 37.36 -29.26
CA ILE A 50 10.61 37.59 -29.59
C ILE A 50 10.60 38.28 -30.95
N GLN A 51 10.10 37.58 -31.96
CA GLN A 51 10.01 38.11 -33.32
C GLN A 51 9.09 39.33 -33.31
N HIS A 52 9.68 40.50 -33.12
CA HIS A 52 9.01 41.78 -33.06
C HIS A 52 8.40 42.09 -34.44
N THR A 53 7.11 41.79 -34.58
CA THR A 53 6.35 42.01 -35.82
C THR A 53 5.58 43.31 -35.83
N SER A 54 5.37 43.91 -34.65
CA SER A 54 4.62 45.15 -34.45
C SER A 54 5.24 45.97 -33.33
N ASP A 55 5.10 47.29 -33.43
CA ASP A 55 5.50 48.28 -32.42
C ASP A 55 4.58 48.24 -31.18
N ASN A 56 3.53 47.41 -31.18
CA ASN A 56 2.69 47.16 -30.02
C ASN A 56 2.97 45.78 -29.39
N ILE A 57 3.17 45.75 -28.07
CA ILE A 57 3.52 44.52 -27.34
C ILE A 57 2.42 43.45 -27.41
N PHE A 58 1.13 43.86 -27.47
CA PHE A 58 0.02 42.92 -27.53
C PHE A 58 0.02 42.12 -28.83
N ASP A 59 0.38 42.75 -29.95
CA ASP A 59 0.41 42.10 -31.26
C ASP A 59 1.47 40.99 -31.35
N ASN A 60 2.49 41.06 -30.49
CA ASN A 60 3.57 40.08 -30.42
C ASN A 60 3.23 38.89 -29.48
N LEU A 61 2.01 38.82 -28.93
CA LEU A 61 1.54 37.75 -28.03
C LEU A 61 0.48 36.86 -28.69
N LEU A 62 0.33 35.64 -28.17
CA LEU A 62 -0.79 34.76 -28.52
C LEU A 62 -2.13 35.35 -28.05
N GLU A 63 -3.22 35.15 -28.81
CA GLU A 63 -4.55 35.69 -28.50
C GLU A 63 -5.04 35.41 -27.07
N SER A 64 -4.81 34.20 -26.55
CA SER A 64 -5.16 33.85 -25.15
C SER A 64 -4.43 34.71 -24.12
N ASP A 65 -3.21 35.12 -24.44
CA ASP A 65 -2.29 35.81 -23.54
C ASP A 65 -2.47 37.33 -23.65
N LYS A 66 -2.98 37.84 -24.79
CA LYS A 66 -3.39 39.24 -24.98
C LYS A 66 -4.47 39.66 -23.99
N VAL A 67 -5.48 38.80 -23.80
CA VAL A 67 -6.59 39.06 -22.86
C VAL A 67 -6.09 39.11 -21.42
N ILE A 68 -5.19 38.20 -21.05
CA ILE A 68 -4.65 38.15 -19.68
C ILE A 68 -3.78 39.38 -19.42
N LEU A 69 -2.93 39.76 -20.37
CA LEU A 69 -2.08 40.93 -20.22
C LEU A 69 -2.91 42.22 -20.15
N SER A 70 -3.92 42.39 -21.00
CA SER A 70 -4.76 43.60 -21.01
C SER A 70 -5.53 43.78 -19.70
N VAL A 71 -6.13 42.71 -19.17
CA VAL A 71 -6.80 42.73 -17.85
C VAL A 71 -5.80 43.06 -16.73
N THR A 72 -4.57 42.55 -16.81
CA THR A 72 -3.57 42.78 -15.76
C THR A 72 -3.03 44.20 -15.81
N LEU A 73 -2.82 44.77 -16.99
CA LEU A 73 -2.37 46.15 -17.17
C LEU A 73 -3.43 47.17 -16.79
N ASN A 74 -4.71 46.92 -17.11
CA ASN A 74 -5.82 47.78 -16.70
C ASN A 74 -5.99 47.87 -15.17
N ASN A 75 -5.56 46.84 -14.44
CA ASN A 75 -5.62 46.78 -12.98
C ASN A 75 -4.28 47.09 -12.29
N LEU A 76 -3.28 47.56 -13.05
CA LEU A 76 -1.94 47.78 -12.54
C LEU A 76 -1.90 49.08 -11.72
N LYS A 77 -1.54 48.94 -10.44
CA LYS A 77 -1.32 50.10 -9.56
C LYS A 77 0.13 50.55 -9.66
N PRO A 78 0.42 51.85 -9.51
CA PRO A 78 1.79 52.33 -9.53
C PRO A 78 2.64 51.73 -8.41
N LYS A 79 3.94 51.51 -8.67
CA LYS A 79 4.89 50.85 -7.75
C LYS A 79 4.51 49.42 -7.32
N VAL A 80 3.52 48.79 -7.95
CA VAL A 80 3.17 47.37 -7.72
C VAL A 80 3.69 46.52 -8.85
N THR A 81 4.62 45.62 -8.54
CA THR A 81 5.10 44.62 -9.49
C THR A 81 4.08 43.49 -9.63
N ARG A 82 3.81 43.10 -10.87
CA ARG A 82 3.03 41.90 -11.21
C ARG A 82 3.90 40.94 -12.01
N THR A 83 3.71 39.66 -11.76
CA THR A 83 4.37 38.58 -12.50
C THR A 83 3.35 37.82 -13.32
N LEU A 84 3.69 37.53 -14.58
CA LEU A 84 2.86 36.77 -15.49
C LEU A 84 3.69 35.73 -16.25
N THR A 85 3.18 34.51 -16.38
CA THR A 85 3.79 33.51 -17.25
C THR A 85 3.06 33.48 -18.58
N LEU A 86 3.81 33.68 -19.67
CA LEU A 86 3.30 33.76 -21.03
C LEU A 86 3.90 32.68 -21.91
N LYS A 87 3.15 32.26 -22.93
CA LYS A 87 3.63 31.39 -24.00
C LYS A 87 4.08 32.26 -25.17
N ASN A 88 5.38 32.26 -25.43
CA ASN A 88 5.98 33.02 -26.52
C ASN A 88 6.52 32.10 -27.60
N LEU A 89 6.42 32.53 -28.86
CA LEU A 89 7.01 31.83 -29.99
C LEU A 89 8.38 32.44 -30.30
N VAL A 90 9.45 31.68 -30.09
CA VAL A 90 10.83 32.12 -30.32
C VAL A 90 11.45 31.21 -31.38
N LYS A 91 11.78 31.77 -32.56
CA LYS A 91 12.34 31.03 -33.71
C LYS A 91 11.53 29.77 -34.06
N ASN A 92 10.21 29.89 -34.18
CA ASN A 92 9.24 28.80 -34.39
C ASN A 92 9.19 27.73 -33.27
N LYS A 93 9.80 27.98 -32.11
CA LYS A 93 9.69 27.12 -30.93
C LYS A 93 8.85 27.80 -29.86
N LEU A 94 7.86 27.11 -29.32
CA LEU A 94 7.09 27.60 -28.19
C LEU A 94 7.94 27.52 -26.92
N ILE A 95 8.11 28.64 -26.23
CA ILE A 95 8.77 28.73 -24.93
C ILE A 95 7.82 29.35 -23.90
N LEU A 96 8.02 29.01 -22.64
CA LEU A 96 7.35 29.64 -21.50
C LEU A 96 8.28 30.69 -20.91
N THR A 97 7.77 31.91 -20.77
CA THR A 97 8.53 33.04 -20.25
C THR A 97 7.81 33.64 -19.05
N SER A 98 8.53 33.95 -17.99
CA SER A 98 8.00 34.69 -16.85
C SER A 98 8.36 36.17 -16.98
N TRP A 99 7.35 37.02 -16.87
CA TRP A 99 7.43 38.46 -17.04
C TRP A 99 7.04 39.19 -15.76
N ASP A 100 7.95 39.99 -15.25
CA ASP A 100 7.71 40.93 -14.17
C ASP A 100 7.51 42.32 -14.77
N PHE A 101 6.45 43.02 -14.36
CA PHE A 101 6.20 44.38 -14.83
C PHE A 101 5.68 45.31 -13.76
N CYS A 102 6.04 46.59 -13.91
CA CYS A 102 5.72 47.65 -12.96
C CYS A 102 5.37 48.94 -13.72
N LEU A 103 4.36 49.65 -13.21
CA LEU A 103 3.98 50.98 -13.69
C LEU A 103 4.79 52.04 -12.97
N ASP A 104 5.46 52.86 -13.75
CA ASP A 104 6.20 54.02 -13.30
C ASP A 104 5.27 55.23 -13.04
N MET A 105 5.59 56.01 -12.00
CA MET A 105 4.79 57.13 -11.51
C MET A 105 5.04 58.44 -12.27
N ASP A 106 6.26 58.66 -12.77
CA ASP A 106 6.65 59.99 -13.27
C ASP A 106 6.38 60.15 -14.76
N GLN A 107 6.47 59.08 -15.55
CA GLN A 107 6.31 59.11 -17.02
C GLN A 107 5.10 58.29 -17.52
N GLY A 108 4.46 57.51 -16.63
CA GLY A 108 3.34 56.65 -17.01
C GLY A 108 3.73 55.44 -17.86
N HIS A 109 5.02 55.13 -17.97
CA HIS A 109 5.55 53.99 -18.71
C HIS A 109 5.46 52.68 -17.90
N ILE A 110 5.43 51.56 -18.60
CA ILE A 110 5.40 50.23 -18.02
C ILE A 110 6.69 49.51 -18.42
N THR A 111 7.47 49.09 -17.43
CA THR A 111 8.68 48.29 -17.66
C THR A 111 8.35 46.82 -17.50
N PHE A 112 8.72 46.00 -18.48
CA PHE A 112 8.59 44.55 -18.50
C PHE A 112 9.97 43.89 -18.50
N ILE A 113 10.17 42.92 -17.62
CA ILE A 113 11.39 42.11 -17.52
C ILE A 113 10.98 40.63 -17.60
N GLY A 114 11.35 39.98 -18.69
CA GLY A 114 11.07 38.59 -19.00
C GLY A 114 12.30 37.69 -18.87
N HIS A 115 12.08 36.40 -18.63
CA HIS A 115 13.11 35.36 -18.79
C HIS A 115 12.47 34.02 -19.17
N ASP A 116 13.23 33.15 -19.84
CA ASP A 116 12.79 31.79 -20.18
C ASP A 116 12.72 30.91 -18.92
N VAL A 117 11.57 30.29 -18.70
CA VAL A 117 11.29 29.38 -17.57
C VAL A 117 10.85 28.00 -18.06
N THR A 118 11.00 27.68 -19.35
CA THR A 118 10.54 26.45 -19.99
C THR A 118 11.10 25.21 -19.28
N GLU A 119 12.42 25.14 -19.13
CA GLU A 119 13.09 24.01 -18.49
C GLU A 119 12.67 23.86 -17.01
N VAL A 120 12.67 24.96 -16.27
CA VAL A 120 12.24 24.98 -14.85
C VAL A 120 10.80 24.52 -14.70
N PHE A 121 9.90 24.97 -15.58
CA PHE A 121 8.50 24.56 -15.58
C PHE A 121 8.33 23.07 -15.89
N HIS A 122 9.05 22.55 -16.89
CA HIS A 122 9.02 21.13 -17.22
C HIS A 122 9.53 20.26 -16.08
N ILE A 123 10.65 20.62 -15.47
CA ILE A 123 11.22 19.91 -14.31
C ILE A 123 10.23 19.94 -13.13
N LYS A 124 9.67 21.12 -12.81
CA LYS A 124 8.72 21.27 -11.71
C LYS A 124 7.45 20.44 -11.93
N ASN A 125 6.93 20.42 -13.16
CA ASN A 125 5.76 19.60 -13.50
C ASN A 125 6.06 18.11 -13.49
N ALA A 126 7.23 17.69 -14.00
CA ALA A 126 7.65 16.29 -13.95
C ALA A 126 7.80 15.83 -12.49
N LEU A 127 8.42 16.64 -11.64
CA LEU A 127 8.55 16.39 -10.21
C LEU A 127 7.19 16.30 -9.51
N LYS A 128 6.27 17.24 -9.81
CA LYS A 128 4.91 17.22 -9.27
C LYS A 128 4.16 15.95 -9.66
N LYS A 129 4.24 15.53 -10.95
CA LYS A 129 3.63 14.29 -11.42
C LYS A 129 4.23 13.06 -10.74
N ALA A 130 5.55 13.00 -10.60
CA ALA A 130 6.23 11.90 -9.92
C ALA A 130 5.86 11.81 -8.44
N ASN A 131 5.82 12.94 -7.73
CA ASN A 131 5.40 13.00 -6.33
C ASN A 131 3.95 12.57 -6.14
N ASN A 132 3.03 13.07 -6.98
CA ASN A 132 1.63 12.66 -6.92
C ASN A 132 1.47 11.15 -7.14
N LYS A 133 2.19 10.58 -8.12
CA LYS A 133 2.17 9.13 -8.37
C LYS A 133 2.69 8.35 -7.16
N LEU A 134 3.82 8.77 -6.59
CA LEU A 134 4.39 8.15 -5.41
C LEU A 134 3.42 8.19 -4.21
N GLU A 135 2.74 9.31 -4.02
CA GLU A 135 1.78 9.48 -2.92
C GLU A 135 0.57 8.55 -3.09
N SER A 136 0.00 8.49 -4.30
CA SER A 136 -1.10 7.56 -4.59
C SER A 136 -0.69 6.08 -4.42
N GLU A 137 0.54 5.71 -4.82
CA GLU A 137 1.05 4.36 -4.59
C GLU A 137 1.20 4.06 -3.09
N LYS A 138 1.76 5.00 -2.31
CA LYS A 138 1.88 4.85 -0.85
C LYS A 138 0.53 4.70 -0.16
N GLU A 139 -0.46 5.50 -0.54
CA GLU A 139 -1.81 5.42 0.01
C GLU A 139 -2.44 4.06 -0.27
N LEU A 140 -2.36 3.59 -1.52
CA LEU A 140 -2.82 2.26 -1.90
C LEU A 140 -2.13 1.16 -1.09
N PHE A 141 -0.81 1.24 -0.93
CA PHE A 141 -0.06 0.29 -0.11
C PHE A 141 -0.50 0.33 1.36
N SER A 142 -0.73 1.51 1.94
CA SER A 142 -1.20 1.66 3.33
C SER A 142 -2.54 0.97 3.55
N VAL A 143 -3.51 1.22 2.65
CA VAL A 143 -4.84 0.60 2.72
C VAL A 143 -4.78 -0.92 2.60
N LEU A 144 -3.93 -1.45 1.69
CA LEU A 144 -3.74 -2.89 1.53
C LEU A 144 -3.11 -3.53 2.76
N LEU A 145 -2.17 -2.85 3.43
CA LEU A 145 -1.54 -3.33 4.65
C LEU A 145 -2.50 -3.33 5.84
N GLU A 146 -3.25 -2.24 6.04
CA GLU A 146 -4.25 -2.12 7.10
C GLU A 146 -5.34 -3.19 6.98
N LYS A 147 -5.93 -3.34 5.78
CA LYS A 147 -7.02 -4.31 5.55
C LYS A 147 -6.61 -5.74 5.83
N ASN A 148 -5.35 -6.09 5.53
CA ASN A 148 -4.83 -7.44 5.70
C ASN A 148 -4.17 -7.68 7.06
N LYS A 149 -4.20 -6.69 7.97
CA LYS A 149 -3.40 -6.72 9.22
C LYS A 149 -1.97 -7.18 8.92
N ALA A 150 -1.39 -6.57 7.89
CA ALA A 150 -0.06 -6.87 7.43
C ALA A 150 0.86 -5.71 7.83
N GLY A 151 2.02 -6.03 8.35
CA GLY A 151 3.12 -5.08 8.50
C GLY A 151 4.34 -5.53 7.71
N PHE A 152 5.31 -4.65 7.55
CA PHE A 152 6.55 -4.97 6.86
C PHE A 152 7.75 -4.91 7.79
N TRP A 153 8.74 -5.73 7.48
CA TRP A 153 10.00 -5.73 8.18
C TRP A 153 11.14 -5.60 7.18
N TYR A 154 12.19 -4.92 7.60
CA TYR A 154 13.42 -4.74 6.86
C TYR A 154 14.58 -5.21 7.72
N TRP A 155 15.49 -5.98 7.15
CA TRP A 155 16.68 -6.45 7.84
C TRP A 155 17.93 -6.06 7.06
N ASP A 156 18.74 -5.20 7.66
CA ASP A 156 20.12 -4.98 7.27
C ASP A 156 20.97 -6.11 7.85
N LEU A 157 21.31 -7.09 7.01
CA LEU A 157 22.06 -8.29 7.42
C LEU A 157 23.52 -7.96 7.71
N GLU A 158 24.09 -6.95 7.05
CA GLU A 158 25.48 -6.52 7.30
C GLU A 158 25.64 -5.88 8.67
N LYS A 159 24.68 -5.01 9.05
CA LYS A 159 24.69 -4.31 10.34
C LYS A 159 23.96 -5.09 11.43
N ASN A 160 23.34 -6.21 11.07
CA ASN A 160 22.39 -6.96 11.89
C ASN A 160 21.34 -6.07 12.57
N LYS A 161 20.73 -5.16 11.80
CA LYS A 161 19.69 -4.23 12.29
C LYS A 161 18.37 -4.51 11.62
N GLN A 162 17.34 -4.76 12.42
CA GLN A 162 15.97 -4.93 11.95
C GLN A 162 15.19 -3.63 12.14
N ARG A 163 14.30 -3.35 11.21
CA ARG A 163 13.30 -2.29 11.29
C ARG A 163 11.94 -2.92 11.06
N LEU A 164 11.03 -2.70 12.00
CA LEU A 164 9.66 -3.16 11.93
C LEU A 164 8.76 -1.95 11.67
N SER A 165 7.75 -2.13 10.84
CA SER A 165 6.73 -1.11 10.62
C SER A 165 5.88 -0.89 11.88
N SER A 166 5.18 0.25 11.93
CA SER A 166 4.24 0.60 13.00
C SER A 166 3.20 -0.50 13.24
N GLU A 167 2.74 -1.14 12.17
CA GLU A 167 1.70 -2.18 12.22
C GLU A 167 2.24 -3.44 12.89
N ILE A 168 3.47 -3.87 12.58
CA ILE A 168 4.10 -5.02 13.27
C ILE A 168 4.30 -4.71 14.75
N LYS A 169 4.79 -3.50 15.08
CA LYS A 169 4.97 -3.08 16.47
C LYS A 169 3.65 -3.13 17.23
N ALA A 170 2.57 -2.61 16.64
CA ALA A 170 1.24 -2.67 17.22
C ALA A 170 0.76 -4.12 17.42
N MET A 171 0.91 -4.99 16.42
CA MET A 171 0.55 -6.41 16.53
C MET A 171 1.30 -7.12 17.65
N LEU A 172 2.60 -6.85 17.80
CA LEU A 172 3.45 -7.47 18.80
C LEU A 172 3.37 -6.79 20.18
N SER A 173 2.58 -5.71 20.30
CA SER A 173 2.52 -4.85 21.49
C SER A 173 3.92 -4.37 21.92
N LEU A 174 4.68 -3.84 20.96
CA LEU A 174 5.99 -3.23 21.18
C LEU A 174 5.85 -1.72 21.29
N GLU A 175 6.55 -1.11 22.24
CA GLU A 175 6.63 0.35 22.38
C GLU A 175 7.62 0.94 21.36
N ASP A 176 7.38 2.19 20.93
CA ASP A 176 8.17 2.81 19.85
C ASP A 176 9.65 3.00 20.17
N GLN A 177 10.02 2.98 21.46
CA GLN A 177 11.41 3.12 21.92
C GLN A 177 12.23 1.82 21.90
N ASP A 178 11.62 0.66 21.60
CA ASP A 178 12.35 -0.61 21.52
C ASP A 178 13.19 -0.69 20.23
N SER A 179 14.31 0.03 20.25
CA SER A 179 15.32 0.07 19.19
C SER A 179 16.29 -1.12 19.18
N SER A 180 16.03 -2.15 19.99
CA SER A 180 16.90 -3.33 20.07
C SER A 180 16.29 -4.54 19.37
N THR A 181 17.12 -5.18 18.56
CA THR A 181 16.85 -6.27 17.61
C THR A 181 16.31 -7.58 18.24
N VAL A 182 15.81 -7.59 19.49
CA VAL A 182 15.72 -8.83 20.31
C VAL A 182 14.43 -9.01 21.14
N SER A 183 13.52 -8.02 21.27
CA SER A 183 12.35 -8.14 22.19
C SER A 183 11.28 -9.16 21.78
N TRP A 184 11.06 -9.38 20.47
CA TRP A 184 9.99 -10.26 19.99
C TRP A 184 10.45 -11.70 19.71
N GLN A 185 11.71 -11.90 19.33
CA GLN A 185 12.25 -13.25 19.04
C GLN A 185 12.34 -14.12 20.29
N SER A 186 12.52 -13.51 21.47
CA SER A 186 12.48 -14.21 22.76
C SER A 186 11.09 -14.77 23.11
N ARG A 187 10.04 -14.32 22.41
CA ARG A 187 8.65 -14.76 22.59
C ARG A 187 8.25 -15.89 21.64
N ILE A 188 9.21 -16.41 20.87
CA ILE A 188 9.07 -17.58 20.00
C ILE A 188 9.66 -18.78 20.72
N SER A 189 9.04 -19.96 20.57
CA SER A 189 9.57 -21.16 21.18
C SER A 189 10.96 -21.55 20.61
N PRO A 190 11.86 -22.16 21.40
CA PRO A 190 13.17 -22.62 20.88
C PRO A 190 13.06 -23.60 19.71
N LYS A 191 11.97 -24.38 19.64
CA LYS A 191 11.69 -25.31 18.54
C LYS A 191 11.39 -24.56 17.25
N GLU A 192 10.52 -23.55 17.30
CA GLU A 192 10.19 -22.72 16.14
C GLU A 192 11.38 -21.89 15.66
N LEU A 193 12.19 -21.35 16.60
CA LEU A 193 13.42 -20.63 16.24
C LEU A 193 14.39 -21.48 15.41
N LYS A 194 14.48 -22.79 15.68
CA LYS A 194 15.31 -23.71 14.86
C LYS A 194 14.76 -23.83 13.44
N ILE A 195 13.44 -23.93 13.29
CA ILE A 195 12.78 -24.02 11.98
C ILE A 195 12.98 -22.72 11.20
N ILE A 196 12.75 -21.56 11.82
CA ILE A 196 12.98 -20.24 11.21
C ILE A 196 14.42 -20.13 10.69
N LYS A 197 15.41 -20.52 11.50
CA LYS A 197 16.82 -20.52 11.09
C LYS A 197 17.09 -21.45 9.91
N SER A 198 16.47 -22.64 9.90
CA SER A 198 16.58 -23.58 8.78
C SER A 198 16.06 -22.97 7.48
N ASN A 199 14.85 -22.41 7.50
CA ASN A 199 14.24 -21.82 6.31
C ASN A 199 15.00 -20.57 5.82
N LEU A 200 15.55 -19.77 6.74
CA LEU A 200 16.44 -18.67 6.38
C LEU A 200 17.72 -19.17 5.70
N ASN A 201 18.34 -20.23 6.22
CA ASN A 201 19.54 -20.81 5.63
C ASN A 201 19.28 -21.38 4.24
N GLU A 202 18.11 -22.01 4.03
CA GLU A 202 17.69 -22.49 2.72
C GLU A 202 17.49 -21.31 1.73
N HIS A 203 16.82 -20.24 2.17
CA HIS A 203 16.67 -19.02 1.38
C HIS A 203 18.03 -18.43 0.97
N PHE A 204 18.99 -18.37 1.90
CA PHE A 204 20.32 -17.82 1.62
C PHE A 204 21.14 -18.73 0.69
N SER A 205 21.11 -20.04 0.93
CA SER A 205 21.88 -21.02 0.15
C SER A 205 21.38 -21.12 -1.29
N SER A 206 20.07 -20.93 -1.49
CA SER A 206 19.43 -20.91 -2.81
C SER A 206 19.56 -19.57 -3.54
N GLN A 207 20.31 -18.60 -2.99
CA GLN A 207 20.41 -17.23 -3.52
C GLN A 207 19.03 -16.56 -3.72
N GLY A 208 18.06 -16.93 -2.88
CA GLY A 208 16.71 -16.41 -2.90
C GLY A 208 15.79 -16.97 -3.99
N SER A 209 16.17 -18.09 -4.62
CA SER A 209 15.26 -18.84 -5.50
C SER A 209 14.15 -19.52 -4.69
N VAL A 210 14.45 -20.03 -3.49
CA VAL A 210 13.46 -20.47 -2.51
C VAL A 210 13.11 -19.27 -1.63
N PRO A 211 11.88 -18.73 -1.63
CA PRO A 211 11.51 -17.61 -0.78
C PRO A 211 11.50 -18.01 0.70
N PHE A 212 11.84 -17.09 1.60
CA PHE A 212 11.67 -17.35 3.03
C PHE A 212 10.18 -17.26 3.37
N TYR A 213 9.67 -18.29 4.04
CA TYR A 213 8.30 -18.39 4.51
C TYR A 213 8.26 -19.18 5.82
N GLN A 214 7.47 -18.71 6.79
CA GLN A 214 7.23 -19.41 8.03
C GLN A 214 5.94 -18.95 8.70
N GLU A 215 5.13 -19.91 9.18
CA GLU A 215 4.10 -19.65 10.20
C GLU A 215 4.73 -19.64 11.59
N ILE A 216 4.50 -18.59 12.37
CA ILE A 216 5.10 -18.40 13.69
C ILE A 216 3.97 -18.21 14.71
N LYS A 217 4.06 -18.92 15.83
CA LYS A 217 3.23 -18.64 17.01
C LYS A 217 4.02 -17.81 18.01
N ASN A 218 3.59 -16.57 18.21
CA ASN A 218 4.10 -15.69 19.25
C ASN A 218 3.17 -15.69 20.46
N ILE A 219 3.74 -15.45 21.64
CA ILE A 219 2.99 -15.14 22.86
C ILE A 219 3.15 -13.65 23.16
N LEU A 220 2.03 -12.92 23.20
CA LEU A 220 2.00 -11.49 23.53
C LEU A 220 2.25 -11.26 25.03
N PRO A 221 2.58 -10.02 25.47
CA PRO A 221 2.86 -9.72 26.87
C PRO A 221 1.70 -10.06 27.83
N ASN A 222 0.47 -9.98 27.34
CA ASN A 222 -0.74 -10.35 28.07
C ASN A 222 -1.00 -11.87 28.11
N GLY A 223 -0.14 -12.69 27.51
CA GLY A 223 -0.26 -14.15 27.43
C GLY A 223 -1.11 -14.67 26.26
N SER A 224 -1.75 -13.80 25.47
CA SER A 224 -2.57 -14.26 24.33
C SER A 224 -1.70 -14.73 23.15
N PRO A 225 -2.13 -15.76 22.40
CA PRO A 225 -1.40 -16.22 21.23
C PRO A 225 -1.60 -15.25 20.05
N LEU A 226 -0.52 -15.00 19.33
CA LEU A 226 -0.52 -14.32 18.04
C LEU A 226 0.03 -15.29 17.00
N TRP A 227 -0.78 -15.67 16.03
CA TRP A 227 -0.35 -16.47 14.89
C TRP A 227 -0.07 -15.56 13.71
N VAL A 228 1.12 -15.69 13.13
CA VAL A 228 1.55 -14.84 12.02
C VAL A 228 2.17 -15.64 10.90
N ILE A 229 1.97 -15.19 9.68
CA ILE A 229 2.78 -15.59 8.53
C ILE A 229 3.89 -14.56 8.37
N CYS A 230 5.14 -15.02 8.42
CA CYS A 230 6.31 -14.22 8.12
C CYS A 230 6.94 -14.73 6.83
N PHE A 231 7.01 -13.88 5.81
CA PHE A 231 7.70 -14.20 4.57
C PHE A 231 8.57 -13.04 4.12
N GLY A 232 9.61 -13.33 3.35
CA GLY A 232 10.52 -12.30 2.87
C GLY A 232 11.51 -12.79 1.83
N LYS A 233 12.22 -11.82 1.24
CA LYS A 233 13.23 -12.07 0.22
C LYS A 233 14.40 -11.10 0.36
N VAL A 234 15.60 -11.61 0.12
CA VAL A 234 16.79 -10.78 -0.04
C VAL A 234 16.70 -10.09 -1.41
N PHE A 235 16.62 -8.76 -1.38
CA PHE A 235 16.55 -7.94 -2.58
C PHE A 235 17.89 -7.31 -2.94
N ARG A 236 18.88 -7.42 -2.06
CA ARG A 236 20.25 -6.95 -2.31
C ARG A 236 21.27 -7.99 -1.89
N TRP A 237 22.11 -8.37 -2.86
CA TRP A 237 23.18 -9.35 -2.71
C TRP A 237 24.53 -8.71 -3.05
N ASN A 238 25.60 -9.21 -2.44
CA ASN A 238 26.97 -8.85 -2.78
C ASN A 238 27.80 -10.14 -2.91
N ARG A 239 28.20 -10.49 -4.14
CA ARG A 239 28.97 -11.71 -4.45
C ARG A 239 28.37 -12.97 -3.78
N GLY A 240 27.05 -13.15 -3.90
CA GLY A 240 26.32 -14.26 -3.29
C GLY A 240 26.05 -14.13 -1.80
N LYS A 241 26.57 -13.11 -1.11
CA LYS A 241 26.24 -12.82 0.30
C LYS A 241 24.99 -11.94 0.40
N PRO A 242 24.01 -12.29 1.23
CA PRO A 242 22.80 -11.48 1.38
C PRO A 242 23.11 -10.22 2.21
N GLN A 243 22.74 -9.03 1.70
CA GLN A 243 22.98 -7.75 2.39
C GLN A 243 21.71 -7.20 3.03
N ARG A 244 20.59 -7.26 2.31
CA ARG A 244 19.32 -6.66 2.75
C ARG A 244 18.14 -7.54 2.39
N MET A 245 17.30 -7.76 3.37
CA MET A 245 16.08 -8.55 3.26
C MET A 245 14.88 -7.68 3.63
N ILE A 246 13.78 -7.88 2.91
CA ILE A 246 12.50 -7.26 3.22
C ILE A 246 11.42 -8.33 3.17
N GLY A 247 10.37 -8.15 3.96
CA GLY A 247 9.27 -9.07 4.00
C GLY A 247 8.04 -8.50 4.67
N CYS A 248 7.02 -9.33 4.77
CA CYS A 248 5.78 -9.02 5.43
C CYS A 248 5.52 -9.95 6.61
N PHE A 249 4.65 -9.48 7.48
CA PHE A 249 4.21 -10.13 8.70
C PHE A 249 2.70 -9.97 8.77
N ILE A 250 1.95 -11.06 8.61
CA ILE A 250 0.49 -11.03 8.47
C ILE A 250 -0.13 -11.74 9.66
N ASP A 251 -1.03 -11.08 10.38
CA ASP A 251 -1.80 -11.70 11.47
C ASP A 251 -2.86 -12.67 10.92
N ILE A 252 -2.70 -13.95 11.22
CA ILE A 252 -3.62 -15.04 10.86
C ILE A 252 -4.30 -15.64 12.10
N THR A 253 -4.27 -14.96 13.24
CA THR A 253 -4.83 -15.45 14.51
C THR A 253 -6.32 -15.75 14.40
N LYS A 254 -7.09 -14.89 13.70
CA LYS A 254 -8.53 -15.12 13.49
C LYS A 254 -8.80 -16.41 12.70
N ASN A 255 -7.99 -16.68 11.68
CA ASN A 255 -8.11 -17.87 10.86
C ASN A 255 -7.79 -19.13 11.68
N LYS A 256 -6.66 -19.14 12.39
CA LYS A 256 -6.25 -20.28 13.24
C LYS A 256 -7.22 -20.54 14.39
N THR A 257 -7.71 -19.49 15.05
CA THR A 257 -8.71 -19.63 16.12
C THR A 257 -10.04 -20.18 15.59
N SER A 258 -10.46 -19.76 14.39
CA SER A 258 -11.68 -20.28 13.77
C SER A 258 -11.51 -21.76 13.37
N GLU A 259 -10.35 -22.12 12.82
CA GLU A 259 -9.97 -23.50 12.50
C GLU A 259 -9.97 -24.38 13.75
N GLU A 260 -9.33 -23.93 14.84
CA GLU A 260 -9.30 -24.64 16.12
C GLU A 260 -10.71 -24.84 16.72
N ILE A 261 -11.61 -23.85 16.58
CA ILE A 261 -13.00 -23.98 17.03
C ILE A 261 -13.72 -25.06 16.24
N ILE A 262 -13.58 -25.07 14.91
CA ILE A 262 -14.21 -26.08 14.04
C ILE A 262 -13.70 -27.47 14.39
N ILE A 263 -12.38 -27.63 14.57
CA ILE A 263 -11.77 -28.90 14.97
C ILE A 263 -12.37 -29.39 16.30
N LYS A 264 -12.41 -28.52 17.32
CA LYS A 264 -12.97 -28.89 18.64
C LYS A 264 -14.46 -29.24 18.56
N GLN A 265 -15.24 -28.52 17.76
CA GLN A 265 -16.66 -28.83 17.56
C GLN A 265 -16.84 -30.20 16.90
N ASN A 266 -16.04 -30.51 15.87
CA ASN A 266 -16.06 -31.81 15.22
C ASN A 266 -15.66 -32.94 16.19
N GLU A 267 -14.62 -32.76 16.99
CA GLU A 267 -14.23 -33.72 18.04
C GLU A 267 -15.37 -33.96 19.05
N SER A 268 -16.03 -32.89 19.49
CA SER A 268 -17.15 -32.98 20.43
C SER A 268 -18.35 -33.73 19.82
N LEU A 269 -18.73 -33.39 18.58
CA LEU A 269 -19.80 -34.06 17.85
C LEU A 269 -19.51 -35.56 17.66
N ARG A 270 -18.26 -35.92 17.37
CA ARG A 270 -17.83 -37.33 17.26
C ARG A 270 -17.98 -38.07 18.58
N LYS A 271 -17.54 -37.48 19.68
CA LYS A 271 -17.67 -38.08 21.02
C LYS A 271 -19.15 -38.32 21.37
N ILE A 272 -20.02 -37.37 21.04
CA ILE A 272 -21.46 -37.50 21.25
C ILE A 272 -22.04 -38.62 20.38
N SER A 273 -21.74 -38.63 19.08
CA SER A 273 -22.20 -39.65 18.14
C SER A 273 -21.79 -41.07 18.56
N PHE A 274 -20.51 -41.24 18.92
CA PHE A 274 -19.99 -42.52 19.40
C PHE A 274 -20.72 -43.02 20.66
N ASN A 275 -20.88 -42.14 21.66
CA ASN A 275 -21.57 -42.49 22.89
C ASN A 275 -23.04 -42.84 22.64
N GLN A 276 -23.75 -42.04 21.83
CA GLN A 276 -25.15 -42.32 21.48
C GLN A 276 -25.31 -43.67 20.79
N SER A 277 -24.47 -43.96 19.80
CA SER A 277 -24.48 -45.25 19.09
C SER A 277 -24.16 -46.43 20.03
N HIS A 278 -23.24 -46.27 20.98
CA HIS A 278 -22.98 -47.29 22.01
C HIS A 278 -24.21 -47.54 22.88
N HIS A 279 -24.88 -46.49 23.36
CA HIS A 279 -26.09 -46.62 24.18
C HIS A 279 -27.28 -47.22 23.40
N MET A 280 -27.46 -46.85 22.13
CA MET A 280 -28.53 -47.40 21.29
C MET A 280 -28.31 -48.88 21.00
N ARG A 281 -27.08 -49.30 20.67
CA ARG A 281 -26.76 -50.73 20.45
C ARG A 281 -27.09 -51.61 21.64
N ALA A 282 -26.80 -51.16 22.87
CA ALA A 282 -27.15 -51.91 24.06
C ALA A 282 -28.68 -52.13 24.19
N LYS A 283 -29.49 -51.11 23.87
CA LYS A 283 -30.96 -51.22 23.89
C LYS A 283 -31.48 -52.16 22.80
N VAL A 284 -30.93 -52.05 21.59
CA VAL A 284 -31.28 -52.91 20.45
C VAL A 284 -30.92 -54.38 20.74
N ALA A 285 -29.74 -54.63 21.28
CA ALA A 285 -29.32 -55.97 21.71
C ALA A 285 -30.27 -56.56 22.78
N ASN A 286 -30.73 -55.74 23.74
CA ASN A 286 -31.70 -56.18 24.73
C ASN A 286 -33.05 -56.57 24.08
N ILE A 287 -33.56 -55.79 23.12
CA ILE A 287 -34.81 -56.11 22.40
C ILE A 287 -34.67 -57.41 21.63
N LEU A 288 -33.55 -57.61 20.91
CA LEU A 288 -33.27 -58.85 20.19
C LEU A 288 -33.18 -60.05 21.13
N GLY A 289 -32.53 -59.88 22.28
CA GLY A 289 -32.45 -60.91 23.31
C GLY A 289 -33.83 -61.31 23.84
N LEU A 290 -34.68 -60.33 24.16
CA LEU A 290 -36.06 -60.58 24.61
C LEU A 290 -36.90 -61.26 23.53
N LEU A 291 -36.79 -60.81 22.27
CA LEU A 291 -37.45 -61.42 21.12
C LEU A 291 -37.08 -62.89 20.94
N ASN A 292 -35.82 -63.26 21.19
CA ASN A 292 -35.35 -64.64 21.08
C ASN A 292 -35.79 -65.54 22.25
N ILE A 293 -36.21 -64.97 23.38
CA ILE A 293 -36.64 -65.71 24.59
C ILE A 293 -38.18 -65.88 24.62
N LEU A 294 -38.92 -65.12 23.81
CA LEU A 294 -40.37 -65.25 23.72
C LEU A 294 -40.76 -66.71 23.43
N ASP A 295 -41.64 -67.26 24.27
CA ASP A 295 -42.03 -68.67 24.24
C ASP A 295 -42.88 -68.97 22.99
N ASP A 296 -42.28 -69.69 22.04
CA ASP A 296 -42.91 -70.12 20.78
C ASP A 296 -44.29 -70.78 20.98
N LYS A 297 -44.55 -71.38 22.14
CA LYS A 297 -45.82 -72.05 22.45
C LYS A 297 -46.98 -71.12 22.77
N LYS A 298 -46.71 -69.83 23.06
CA LYS A 298 -47.74 -68.80 23.32
C LYS A 298 -47.97 -67.87 22.13
N ILE A 299 -47.23 -68.06 21.03
CA ILE A 299 -47.35 -67.22 19.85
C ILE A 299 -48.50 -67.72 18.97
N THR A 300 -49.59 -66.94 18.91
CA THR A 300 -50.69 -67.16 17.96
C THR A 300 -50.25 -66.78 16.54
N ASP A 301 -50.91 -67.34 15.52
CA ASP A 301 -50.57 -67.02 14.13
C ASP A 301 -50.74 -65.52 13.81
N ASP A 302 -51.70 -64.85 14.46
CA ASP A 302 -51.89 -63.38 14.37
C ASP A 302 -50.69 -62.59 14.93
N ASN A 303 -50.01 -63.10 15.97
CA ASN A 303 -48.90 -62.40 16.63
C ASN A 303 -47.51 -62.75 16.06
N LYS A 304 -47.38 -63.85 15.32
CA LYS A 304 -46.12 -64.24 14.64
C LYS A 304 -45.68 -63.19 13.64
N GLU A 305 -46.62 -62.60 12.89
CA GLU A 305 -46.29 -61.62 11.85
C GLU A 305 -45.76 -60.32 12.46
N TYR A 306 -46.38 -59.82 13.53
CA TYR A 306 -45.89 -58.65 14.27
C TYR A 306 -44.49 -58.87 14.87
N LEU A 307 -44.20 -60.07 15.40
CA LEU A 307 -42.88 -60.38 15.96
C LEU A 307 -41.80 -60.45 14.86
N LYS A 308 -42.12 -60.98 13.68
CA LYS A 308 -41.20 -60.96 12.52
C LYS A 308 -40.90 -59.54 12.07
N LEU A 309 -41.92 -58.69 11.96
CA LEU A 309 -41.77 -57.26 11.64
C LEU A 309 -40.92 -56.54 12.69
N LEU A 310 -41.17 -56.76 13.99
CA LEU A 310 -40.40 -56.14 15.07
C LEU A 310 -38.94 -56.58 15.04
N LYS A 311 -38.68 -57.88 14.80
CA LYS A 311 -37.32 -58.41 14.66
C LYS A 311 -36.61 -57.78 13.46
N TYR A 312 -37.27 -57.74 12.30
CA TYR A 312 -36.73 -57.12 11.08
C TYR A 312 -36.38 -55.64 11.30
N GLU A 313 -37.28 -54.84 11.86
CA GLU A 313 -37.01 -53.42 12.12
C GLU A 313 -35.90 -53.22 13.17
N THR A 314 -35.82 -54.09 14.17
CA THR A 314 -34.76 -54.05 15.19
C THR A 314 -33.38 -54.39 14.60
N GLU A 315 -33.30 -55.41 13.73
CA GLU A 315 -32.07 -55.78 13.01
C GLU A 315 -31.64 -54.69 12.02
N LYS A 316 -32.60 -54.08 11.33
CA LYS A 316 -32.36 -52.94 10.43
C LYS A 316 -31.82 -51.73 11.19
N LEU A 317 -32.39 -51.44 12.38
CA LEU A 317 -31.91 -50.36 13.24
C LEU A 317 -30.49 -50.61 13.74
N ASP A 318 -30.15 -51.85 14.14
CA ASP A 318 -28.78 -52.22 14.51
C ASP A 318 -27.78 -51.97 13.38
N LYS A 319 -28.15 -52.36 12.15
CA LYS A 319 -27.33 -52.16 10.95
C LYS A 319 -27.05 -50.67 10.70
N ILE A 320 -28.09 -49.82 10.71
CA ILE A 320 -27.94 -48.37 10.50
C ILE A 320 -27.03 -47.75 11.58
N ILE A 321 -27.16 -48.16 12.85
CA ILE A 321 -26.31 -47.66 13.92
C ILE A 321 -24.84 -48.05 13.68
N ARG A 322 -24.56 -49.26 13.17
CA ARG A 322 -23.20 -49.69 12.83
C ARG A 322 -22.62 -48.89 11.67
N GLU A 323 -23.42 -48.65 10.62
CA GLU A 323 -23.01 -47.85 9.45
C GLU A 323 -22.66 -46.41 9.86
N ASN A 324 -23.51 -45.73 10.65
CA ASN A 324 -23.25 -44.37 11.13
C ASN A 324 -21.94 -44.22 11.93
N VAL A 325 -21.54 -45.25 12.68
CA VAL A 325 -20.26 -45.25 13.41
C VAL A 325 -19.07 -45.42 12.46
N SER A 326 -19.22 -46.28 11.45
CA SER A 326 -18.19 -46.51 10.42
C SER A 326 -17.96 -45.25 9.58
N ASP A 327 -19.02 -44.60 9.12
CA ASP A 327 -18.95 -43.38 8.30
C ASP A 327 -18.29 -42.22 9.05
N ALA A 328 -18.59 -42.11 10.36
CA ALA A 328 -17.96 -41.13 11.24
C ALA A 328 -16.45 -41.39 11.46
N GLN A 329 -15.98 -42.62 11.24
CA GLN A 329 -14.56 -43.00 11.31
C GLN A 329 -13.86 -42.87 9.95
N GLU A 330 -14.51 -43.21 8.83
CA GLU A 330 -13.90 -43.12 7.49
C GLU A 330 -13.63 -41.67 7.04
N THR A 331 -14.42 -40.70 7.52
CA THR A 331 -14.15 -39.27 7.29
C THR A 331 -12.79 -38.80 7.84
N ASP A 332 -12.13 -39.58 8.72
CA ASP A 332 -10.79 -39.29 9.24
C ASP A 332 -9.67 -39.38 8.18
N LEU A 333 -9.75 -40.30 7.22
CA LEU A 333 -8.67 -40.54 6.26
C LEU A 333 -8.57 -39.44 5.19
N ASN A 334 -9.69 -38.79 4.87
CA ASN A 334 -9.74 -37.78 3.81
C ASN A 334 -9.35 -36.38 4.29
N ILE A 335 -9.57 -36.03 5.56
CA ILE A 335 -9.25 -34.70 6.11
C ILE A 335 -7.78 -34.60 6.55
N SER A 336 -7.15 -35.72 6.90
CA SER A 336 -5.74 -35.77 7.30
C SER A 336 -4.76 -35.92 6.11
N SER A 337 -5.27 -35.89 4.87
CA SER A 337 -4.45 -35.89 3.66
C SER A 337 -3.67 -34.56 3.51
N PRO A 338 -2.36 -34.58 3.20
CA PRO A 338 -1.52 -33.39 3.05
C PRO A 338 -1.96 -32.40 1.95
N LEU A 339 -2.95 -32.77 1.12
CA LEU A 339 -3.41 -31.99 -0.02
C LEU A 339 -4.18 -30.71 0.32
N PHE A 340 -4.48 -30.47 1.61
CA PHE A 340 -5.22 -29.28 2.07
C PHE A 340 -4.49 -28.44 3.15
N ARG A 341 -3.18 -28.59 3.33
CA ARG A 341 -2.37 -27.74 4.23
C ARG A 341 -1.52 -26.71 3.51
#